data_AF-A0A4Y2T801-F1
#
_entry.id   AF-A0A4Y2T801-F1
#
_cell.length_a   1.000
_cell.length_b   1.000
_cell.length_c   1.000
_cell.angle_alpha   90.00
_cell.angle_beta   90.00
_cell.angle_gamma   90.00
#
_symmetry.space_group_name_H-M   'P 1'
#
loop_
_entity.id
_entity.type
_entity.pdbx_description
1 polymer ?
#
loop_
_entity_poly.entity_id
_entity_poly.type
_entity_poly.pdbx_seq_one_letter_code
_entity_poly.pdbx_strand_id
1 'polypeptide(L)'
;MPPARKSSLGTVATDRYFRIPFVRNSAQKGWWYAHFKGQWIARQMELHPDKPPIQLVAGKDDMQMCELCLDETGLTQKRGAEILEEEFNAVWDKHSKTSSTVP
;
A
#
# COMPACT_ATOMS: atom_id res chain seq x y z
N MET A 1 14.09 6.09 17.11
CA MET A 1 12.72 5.98 17.65
C MET A 1 11.81 6.71 16.68
N PRO A 2 10.85 6.04 16.03
CA PRO A 2 9.87 6.75 15.21
C PRO A 2 9.02 7.63 16.14
N PRO A 3 8.65 8.86 15.73
CA PRO A 3 7.87 9.73 16.58
C PRO A 3 6.51 9.08 16.84
N ALA A 4 6.16 8.94 18.12
CA ALA A 4 4.83 8.53 18.56
C ALA A 4 3.80 9.43 17.88
N ARG A 5 3.02 8.87 16.95
CA ARG A 5 1.91 9.57 16.28
C ARG A 5 0.87 9.87 17.35
N LYS A 6 0.98 11.05 17.96
CA LYS A 6 -0.01 11.62 18.87
C LYS A 6 -1.31 11.74 18.09
N SER A 7 -2.29 10.94 18.49
CA SER A 7 -3.70 11.05 18.13
C SER A 7 -4.17 12.48 18.39
N SER A 8 -4.06 13.32 17.36
CA SER A 8 -4.57 14.70 17.38
C SER A 8 -5.95 14.70 16.74
N LEU A 9 -6.91 14.95 17.60
CA LEU A 9 -8.30 15.29 17.30
C LEU A 9 -8.39 16.27 16.12
N GLY A 10 -9.18 15.94 15.07
CA GLY A 10 -9.84 16.96 14.25
C GLY A 10 -9.23 17.41 12.92
N THR A 11 -8.34 16.66 12.28
CA THR A 11 -8.16 16.80 10.82
C THR A 11 -8.52 15.46 10.21
N VAL A 12 -9.56 15.39 9.38
CA VAL A 12 -9.90 14.16 8.64
C VAL A 12 -8.73 13.92 7.69
N ALA A 13 -7.72 13.19 8.15
CA ALA A 13 -6.61 12.76 7.31
C ALA A 13 -7.26 11.89 6.23
N THR A 14 -7.41 12.43 5.03
CA THR A 14 -8.09 11.74 3.94
C THR A 14 -7.34 10.46 3.62
N ASP A 15 -8.01 9.34 3.81
CA ASP A 15 -7.52 8.03 3.39
C ASP A 15 -7.62 7.97 1.86
N ARG A 16 -6.48 7.80 1.19
CA ARG A 16 -6.36 7.74 -0.26
C ARG A 16 -5.74 6.42 -0.67
N TYR A 17 -6.32 5.79 -1.67
CA TYR A 17 -5.95 4.45 -2.10
C TYR A 17 -5.46 4.50 -3.54
N PHE A 18 -4.36 3.82 -3.81
CA PHE A 18 -3.73 3.79 -5.12
C PHE A 18 -3.40 2.36 -5.54
N ARG A 19 -3.47 2.10 -6.84
CA ARG A 19 -3.05 0.88 -7.50
C ARG A 19 -2.24 1.21 -8.74
N ILE A 20 -1.02 0.69 -8.82
CA ILE A 20 -0.14 0.86 -9.96
C ILE A 20 0.35 -0.49 -10.46
N PRO A 21 0.25 -0.77 -11.78
CA PRO A 21 0.96 -1.89 -12.35
C PRO A 21 2.47 -1.59 -12.42
N PHE A 22 3.30 -2.54 -12.01
CA PHE A 22 4.75 -2.49 -12.21
C PHE A 22 5.20 -3.67 -13.07
N VAL A 23 6.25 -3.47 -13.86
CA VAL A 23 6.85 -4.53 -14.68
C VAL A 23 8.22 -4.83 -14.11
N ARG A 24 8.47 -6.07 -13.71
CA ARG A 24 9.82 -6.53 -13.36
C ARG A 24 10.50 -7.12 -14.60
N ASN A 25 11.83 -7.20 -14.58
CA ASN A 25 12.77 -7.40 -15.71
C ASN A 25 12.58 -8.62 -16.66
N SER A 26 11.40 -9.28 -16.70
CA SER A 26 11.06 -10.39 -17.60
C SER A 26 9.58 -10.40 -18.03
N ALA A 27 9.01 -9.24 -18.38
CA ALA A 27 7.61 -9.09 -18.85
C ALA A 27 6.49 -9.45 -17.85
N GLN A 28 6.84 -9.86 -16.63
CA GLN A 28 5.90 -10.16 -15.57
C GLN A 28 5.36 -8.87 -14.94
N LYS A 29 4.04 -8.70 -15.07
CA LYS A 29 3.29 -7.57 -14.53
C LYS A 29 2.85 -7.90 -13.11
N GLY A 30 3.31 -7.12 -12.15
CA GLY A 30 2.82 -7.11 -10.78
C GLY A 30 1.90 -5.92 -10.51
N TRP A 31 1.24 -5.94 -9.37
CA TRP A 31 0.39 -4.85 -8.91
C TRP A 31 0.87 -4.33 -7.57
N TRP A 32 1.02 -3.02 -7.48
CA TRP A 32 1.39 -2.34 -6.26
C TRP A 32 0.20 -1.54 -5.77
N TYR A 33 -0.24 -1.82 -4.54
CA TYR A 33 -1.35 -1.16 -3.88
C TYR A 33 -0.81 -0.37 -2.69
N ALA A 34 -1.25 0.87 -2.54
CA ALA A 34 -0.82 1.72 -1.45
C ALA A 34 -2.01 2.49 -0.88
N HIS A 35 -2.07 2.51 0.45
CA HIS A 35 -3.05 3.26 1.22
C HIS A 35 -2.31 4.34 2.00
N PHE A 36 -2.58 5.59 1.66
CA PHE A 36 -2.04 6.76 2.32
C PHE A 36 -3.09 7.34 3.27
N LYS A 37 -2.66 7.65 4.49
CA LYS A 37 -3.46 8.37 5.47
C LYS A 37 -2.89 9.78 5.62
N GLY A 38 -3.47 10.73 4.88
CA GLY A 38 -2.86 12.04 4.66
C GLY A 38 -1.63 11.93 3.75
N GLN A 39 -0.48 12.49 4.17
CA GLN A 39 0.77 12.43 3.39
C GLN A 39 1.53 11.10 3.52
N TRP A 40 1.21 10.25 4.50
CA TRP A 40 2.04 9.09 4.86
C TRP A 40 1.38 7.77 4.51
N ILE A 41 2.17 6.80 4.07
CA ILE A 41 1.66 5.45 3.81
C ILE A 41 1.28 4.78 5.13
N ALA A 42 0.10 4.17 5.15
CA ALA A 42 -0.44 3.45 6.30
C ALA A 42 -0.48 1.94 6.05
N ARG A 43 -0.79 1.51 4.81
CA ARG A 43 -0.76 0.10 4.39
C ARG A 43 -0.24 0.02 2.95
N GLN A 44 0.56 -0.99 2.66
CA GLN A 44 1.11 -1.27 1.33
C GLN A 44 0.94 -2.75 1.02
N MET A 45 0.62 -3.07 -0.23
CA MET A 45 0.53 -4.45 -0.67
C MET A 45 1.11 -4.61 -2.07
N GLU A 46 1.92 -5.63 -2.25
CA GLU A 46 2.53 -5.96 -3.53
C GLU A 46 2.10 -7.34 -3.98
N LEU A 47 1.44 -7.40 -5.13
CA LEU A 47 1.11 -8.64 -5.80
C LEU A 47 2.14 -8.91 -6.87
N HIS A 48 2.85 -10.01 -6.70
CA HIS A 48 3.82 -10.53 -7.65
C HIS A 48 3.24 -11.81 -8.26
N PRO A 49 3.42 -12.07 -9.56
CA PRO A 49 2.91 -13.28 -10.20
C PRO A 49 3.58 -14.57 -9.68
N ASP A 50 4.86 -14.47 -9.28
CA ASP A 50 5.69 -15.62 -8.89
C ASP A 50 5.97 -15.67 -7.38
N LYS A 51 5.44 -14.73 -6.61
CA LYS A 51 5.66 -14.65 -5.17
C LYS A 51 4.35 -14.47 -4.44
N PRO A 52 4.27 -14.93 -3.18
CA PRO A 52 3.12 -14.64 -2.35
C PRO A 52 2.89 -13.12 -2.25
N PRO A 53 1.63 -12.70 -2.06
CA PRO A 53 1.29 -11.31 -1.82
C PRO A 53 2.05 -10.78 -0.60
N ILE A 54 2.71 -9.64 -0.77
CA ILE A 54 3.45 -8.98 0.31
C ILE A 54 2.51 -7.94 0.89
N GLN A 55 2.20 -8.04 2.19
CA GLN A 55 1.37 -7.07 2.91
C GLN A 55 2.21 -6.40 3.99
N LEU A 56 2.29 -5.08 3.94
CA LEU A 56 3.11 -4.26 4.83
C LEU A 56 2.21 -3.23 5.52
N VAL A 57 2.39 -3.05 6.83
CA VAL A 57 1.59 -2.12 7.64
C VAL A 57 2.52 -1.16 8.36
N ALA A 58 2.17 0.13 8.32
CA ALA A 58 2.94 1.16 9.01
C ALA A 58 2.93 0.92 10.53
N GLY A 59 4.05 1.16 11.18
CA GLY A 59 4.32 0.81 12.58
C GLY A 59 4.93 -0.59 12.77
N LYS A 60 4.68 -1.53 11.84
CA LYS A 60 5.19 -2.92 11.93
C LYS A 60 6.30 -3.18 10.91
N ASP A 61 6.08 -2.75 9.67
CA ASP A 61 6.95 -3.05 8.54
C ASP A 61 7.61 -1.78 7.98
N ASP A 62 7.74 -0.71 8.80
CA ASP A 62 8.18 0.62 8.34
C ASP A 62 9.51 0.60 7.57
N MET A 63 10.45 -0.29 7.94
CA MET A 63 11.73 -0.44 7.26
C MET A 63 11.61 -1.02 5.83
N GLN A 64 10.47 -1.61 5.48
CA GLN A 64 10.20 -2.21 4.16
C GLN A 64 9.17 -1.42 3.35
N MET A 65 8.59 -0.37 3.92
CA MET A 65 7.57 0.46 3.26
C MET A 65 8.22 1.63 2.52
N CYS A 66 7.46 2.23 1.61
CA CYS A 66 7.90 3.44 0.94
C CYS A 66 8.04 4.60 1.95
N GLU A 67 9.25 5.15 2.06
CA GLU A 67 9.55 6.29 2.95
C GLU A 67 9.06 7.64 2.37
N LEU A 68 8.63 7.65 1.10
CA LEU A 68 8.21 8.86 0.39
C LEU A 68 6.78 9.28 0.75
N CYS A 69 6.56 10.59 0.83
CA CYS A 69 5.22 11.15 1.02
C CYS A 69 4.35 11.02 -0.24
N LEU A 70 3.03 11.09 -0.09
CA LEU A 70 2.07 11.01 -1.20
C LEU A 70 2.40 12.00 -2.34
N ASP A 71 2.86 13.20 -2.01
CA ASP A 71 3.23 14.23 -2.99
C ASP A 71 4.53 13.85 -3.75
N GLU A 72 5.52 13.32 -3.03
CA GLU A 72 6.82 12.89 -3.59
C GLU A 72 6.69 11.65 -4.48
N THR A 73 5.75 10.76 -4.16
CA THR A 73 5.51 9.55 -4.97
C THR A 73 4.87 9.85 -6.32
N GLY A 74 4.28 11.05 -6.52
CA GLY A 74 3.60 11.43 -7.76
C GLY A 74 2.35 10.59 -8.11
N LEU A 75 1.85 9.79 -7.16
CA LEU A 75 0.70 8.90 -7.38
C LEU A 75 -0.56 9.67 -7.74
N THR A 76 -0.74 10.84 -7.15
CA THR A 76 -1.87 11.75 -7.37
C THR A 76 -1.90 12.32 -8.80
N GLN A 77 -0.75 12.39 -9.47
CA GLN A 77 -0.64 12.87 -10.85
C GLN A 77 -0.84 11.75 -11.88
N LYS A 78 -0.78 10.48 -11.45
CA LYS A 78 -0.88 9.33 -12.35
C LYS A 78 -2.35 8.98 -12.60
N ARG A 79 -2.84 9.25 -13.82
CA ARG A 79 -4.23 8.93 -14.20
C ARG A 79 -4.52 7.45 -14.03
N GLY A 80 -5.62 7.14 -13.35
CA GLY A 80 -6.07 5.76 -13.09
C GLY A 80 -5.28 5.02 -12.01
N ALA A 81 -4.38 5.70 -11.29
CA ALA A 81 -3.72 5.12 -10.12
C ALA A 81 -4.63 5.15 -8.89
N GLU A 82 -5.42 6.19 -8.69
CA GLU A 82 -6.34 6.27 -7.54
C GLU A 82 -7.49 5.26 -7.68
N ILE A 83 -7.76 4.51 -6.61
CA ILE A 83 -8.83 3.52 -6.50
C ILE A 83 -9.69 3.80 -5.26
N LEU A 84 -10.83 3.12 -5.15
CA LEU A 84 -11.69 3.20 -3.97
C LEU A 84 -11.13 2.37 -2.79
N GLU A 85 -11.53 2.73 -1.58
CA GLU A 85 -11.24 1.97 -0.36
C GLU A 85 -11.74 0.52 -0.48
N GLU A 86 -12.95 0.32 -0.99
CA GLU A 86 -13.58 -0.99 -1.14
C GLU A 86 -12.77 -1.91 -2.04
N GLU A 87 -12.23 -1.37 -3.14
CA GLU A 87 -11.35 -2.10 -4.07
C GLU A 87 -10.05 -2.52 -3.39
N PHE A 88 -9.45 -1.63 -2.59
CA PHE A 88 -8.25 -1.96 -1.84
C PHE A 88 -8.53 -3.03 -0.79
N ASN A 89 -9.57 -2.85 0.02
CA ASN A 89 -9.94 -3.77 1.09
C ASN A 89 -10.32 -5.15 0.55
N ALA A 90 -11.07 -5.22 -0.56
CA ALA A 90 -11.42 -6.48 -1.20
C ALA A 90 -10.18 -7.30 -1.60
N VAL A 91 -9.16 -6.66 -2.16
CA VAL A 91 -7.90 -7.32 -2.53
C VAL A 91 -7.09 -7.65 -1.26
N TRP A 92 -7.01 -6.72 -0.32
CA TRP A 92 -6.30 -6.90 0.95
C TRP A 92 -6.81 -8.10 1.74
N ASP A 93 -8.11 -8.20 1.97
CA ASP A 93 -8.75 -9.31 2.68
C ASP A 93 -8.63 -10.64 1.93
N LYS A 94 -8.74 -10.59 0.60
CA LYS A 94 -8.59 -11.78 -0.25
C LYS A 94 -7.20 -12.42 -0.08
N HIS A 95 -6.16 -11.59 -0.05
CA HIS A 95 -4.77 -12.04 0.06
C HIS A 95 -4.29 -12.26 1.51
N SER A 96 -4.91 -11.58 2.48
CA SER A 96 -4.64 -11.75 3.92
C SER A 96 -4.90 -13.19 4.37
N LYS A 97 -5.94 -13.83 3.84
CA LYS A 97 -6.31 -15.21 4.19
C LYS A 97 -5.46 -16.28 3.51
N THR A 98 -4.65 -15.94 2.51
CA THR A 98 -3.92 -16.92 1.68
C THR A 98 -2.46 -17.13 2.07
N SER A 99 -1.93 -16.41 3.06
CA SER A 99 -0.53 -16.59 3.52
C SER A 99 -0.31 -17.75 4.51
N SER A 100 -1.30 -18.63 4.68
CA SER A 100 -1.17 -19.88 5.44
C SER A 100 -1.28 -21.09 4.50
N THR A 101 -0.28 -21.31 3.66
CA THR A 101 0.01 -22.65 3.14
C THR A 101 1.53 -22.79 3.12
N VAL A 102 2.07 -23.05 4.29
CA VAL A 102 3.35 -23.73 4.44
C VAL A 102 3.11 -25.24 4.23
N PRO A 103 3.83 -25.91 3.31
CA PRO A 103 3.83 -27.37 3.24
C PRO A 103 4.51 -28.02 4.45
#